data_AF-A0A918Q9D8-F1
#
_entry.id   AF-A0A918Q9D8-F1
#
_cell.length_a   1.000
_cell.length_b   1.000
_cell.length_c   1.000
_cell.angle_alpha   90.00
_cell.angle_beta   90.00
_cell.angle_gamma   90.00
#
_symmetry.space_group_name_H-M   'P 1'
#
loop_
_entity.id
_entity.type
_entity.pdbx_description
1 polymer ?
#
loop_
_entity_poly.entity_id
_entity_poly.type
_entity_poly.pdbx_seq_one_letter_code
_entity_poly.pdbx_strand_id
1 'polypeptide(L)' 'MVETVVRVVAAQAHPLRLSGYTHFALRDADSSRPGVFHRFGLTTDDYTPKPAFAALARLVEEFSR' A
#
# COMPACT_ATOMS: atom_id res chain seq x y z
N MET A 1 4.95 0.19 8.15
CA MET A 1 5.13 -1.07 7.38
C MET A 1 5.15 -0.79 5.87
N VAL A 2 4.08 -0.26 5.26
CA VAL A 2 4.04 0.03 3.80
C VAL A 2 5.19 0.92 3.33
N GLU A 3 5.52 1.96 4.11
CA GLU A 3 6.62 2.87 3.80
C GLU A 3 7.98 2.15 3.71
N THR A 4 8.28 1.29 4.69
CA THR A 4 9.52 0.51 4.69
C THR A 4 9.63 -0.36 3.44
N VAL A 5 8.55 -1.05 3.06
CA VAL A 5 8.53 -1.89 1.86
C VAL A 5 8.77 -1.07 0.59
N VAL A 6 8.02 0.02 0.40
CA VAL A 6 8.14 0.86 -0.81
C VAL A 6 9.53 1.47 -0.91
N ARG A 7 10.10 1.97 0.20
CA ARG A 7 11.44 2.56 0.19
C ARG A 7 12.53 1.53 -0.12
N VAL A 8 12.42 0.31 0.40
CA VAL A 8 13.37 -0.77 0.06
C VAL A 8 13.25 -1.14 -1.41
N VAL A 9 12.03 -1.28 -1.94
CA VAL A 9 11.82 -1.57 -3.36
C VAL A 9 12.39 -0.46 -4.23
N ALA A 10 12.14 0.81 -3.90
CA ALA A 10 12.68 1.95 -4.63
C ALA A 10 14.23 1.95 -4.62
N ALA A 11 14.85 1.71 -3.45
CA ALA A 11 16.30 1.65 -3.32
C ALA A 11 16.94 0.50 -4.11
N GLN A 12 16.21 -0.59 -4.33
CA GLN A 12 16.68 -1.78 -5.06
C GLN A 12 16.19 -1.83 -6.51
N ALA A 13 15.42 -0.85 -6.97
CA ALA A 13 14.76 -0.90 -8.27
C ALA A 13 15.76 -1.03 -9.43
N HIS A 14 16.84 -0.22 -9.41
CA HIS A 14 17.87 -0.26 -10.45
C HIS A 14 18.74 -1.54 -10.38
N PRO A 15 19.34 -1.91 -9.24
CA PRO A 15 20.15 -3.14 -9.13
C PRO A 15 19.40 -4.42 -9.53
N LEU A 16 18.11 -4.52 -9.17
CA LEU A 16 17.29 -5.71 -9.41
C LEU A 16 16.42 -5.61 -10.67
N ARG A 17 16.52 -4.52 -11.43
CA ARG A 17 15.72 -4.26 -12.64
C ARG A 17 14.20 -4.37 -12.40
N LEU A 18 13.73 -3.81 -11.29
CA LEU A 18 12.30 -3.75 -10.98
C LEU A 18 11.66 -2.61 -11.78
N SER A 19 10.50 -2.88 -12.39
CA SER A 19 9.73 -1.89 -13.15
C SER A 19 8.65 -1.17 -12.34
N GLY A 20 8.32 -1.68 -11.14
CA GLY A 20 7.33 -1.05 -10.28
C GLY A 20 6.97 -1.89 -9.06
N TYR A 21 6.06 -1.33 -8.26
CA TYR A 21 5.49 -1.95 -7.07
C TYR A 21 3.97 -1.77 -7.09
N THR A 22 3.24 -2.85 -6.81
CA THR A 22 1.78 -2.80 -6.66
C THR A 22 1.42 -3.21 -5.25
N HIS A 23 0.68 -2.35 -4.55
CA HIS A 23 0.19 -2.63 -3.21
C HIS A 23 -1.10 -3.45 -3.25
N PHE A 24 -1.13 -4.56 -2.52
CA PHE A 24 -2.36 -5.31 -2.24
C PHE A 24 -2.83 -4.98 -0.81
N ALA A 25 -4.04 -4.44 -0.58
CA ALA A 25 -5.08 -4.05 -1.53
C ALA A 25 -5.55 -2.60 -1.28
N LEU A 26 -6.27 -2.02 -2.24
CA LEU A 26 -6.82 -0.67 -2.07
C LEU A 26 -7.85 -0.62 -0.93
N ARG A 27 -8.84 -1.53 -0.94
CA ARG A 27 -9.92 -1.59 0.04
C ARG A 27 -9.96 -2.92 0.78
N ASP A 28 -10.56 -2.89 1.97
CA ASP A 28 -10.96 -4.11 2.67
C ASP A 28 -11.94 -4.91 1.83
N ALA A 29 -11.90 -6.23 2.01
CA ALA A 29 -12.88 -7.12 1.40
C ALA A 29 -14.23 -6.98 2.12
N ASP A 30 -14.19 -6.94 3.46
CA ASP A 30 -15.33 -6.79 4.37
C ASP A 30 -14.81 -6.30 5.73
N SER A 31 -15.10 -5.04 6.09
CA SER A 31 -14.58 -4.42 7.33
C SER A 31 -15.28 -4.94 8.58
N SER A 32 -16.48 -5.54 8.42
CA SER A 32 -17.31 -6.03 9.53
C SER A 32 -16.86 -7.41 10.02
N ARG A 33 -16.14 -8.16 9.19
CA ARG A 33 -15.67 -9.50 9.55
C ARG A 33 -14.47 -9.46 10.48
N PRO A 34 -14.49 -10.27 11.56
CA PRO A 34 -13.30 -10.46 12.38
C PRO A 34 -12.22 -11.21 11.58
N GLY A 35 -10.96 -10.90 11.88
CA GLY A 35 -9.81 -11.54 11.24
C GLY A 35 -9.10 -10.64 10.21
N VAL A 36 -7.77 -10.76 10.16
CA VAL A 36 -6.92 -9.90 9.34
C VAL A 36 -7.10 -10.11 7.84
N PHE A 37 -7.56 -11.30 7.43
CA PHE A 37 -7.71 -11.67 6.02
C PHE A 37 -8.81 -10.89 5.28
N HIS A 38 -9.69 -10.21 6.01
CA HIS A 38 -10.74 -9.36 5.43
C HIS A 38 -10.37 -7.87 5.44
N ARG A 39 -9.27 -7.50 6.13
CA ARG A 39 -8.98 -6.12 6.56
C ARG A 39 -7.61 -5.60 6.09
N PHE A 40 -7.10 -6.13 4.97
CA PHE A 40 -5.80 -5.75 4.38
C PHE A 40 -5.79 -4.41 3.65
N GLY A 41 -6.94 -3.85 3.32
CA GLY A 41 -7.07 -2.65 2.51
C GLY A 41 -6.43 -1.42 3.15
N LEU A 42 -5.98 -0.50 2.31
CA LEU A 42 -5.62 0.86 2.71
C LEU A 42 -6.84 1.68 3.11
N THR A 43 -8.01 1.30 2.61
CA THR A 43 -9.32 1.82 3.02
C THR A 43 -10.14 0.70 3.65
N THR A 44 -11.18 1.06 4.39
CA THR A 44 -12.31 0.16 4.67
C THR A 44 -13.01 -0.22 3.36
N ASP A 45 -13.92 -1.18 3.43
CA ASP A 45 -14.76 -1.67 2.33
C ASP A 45 -15.68 -0.60 1.75
N ASP A 46 -16.05 0.42 2.52
CA ASP A 46 -16.75 1.64 2.08
C ASP A 46 -15.82 2.76 1.55
N TYR A 47 -14.52 2.45 1.37
CA TYR A 47 -13.47 3.38 0.94
C TYR A 47 -13.08 4.49 1.93
N THR A 48 -13.53 4.44 3.19
CA THR A 48 -13.00 5.35 4.22
C THR A 48 -11.50 5.11 4.41
N PRO A 49 -10.64 6.15 4.30
CA PRO A 49 -9.20 5.99 4.32
C PRO A 49 -8.69 5.58 5.70
N LYS A 50 -7.77 4.60 5.74
CA LYS A 50 -6.98 4.26 6.93
C LYS A 50 -5.65 5.02 6.92
N PRO A 51 -4.91 5.08 8.04
CA PRO A 51 -3.63 5.79 8.09
C PRO A 51 -2.60 5.35 7.02
N ALA A 52 -2.61 4.07 6.64
CA ALA A 52 -1.72 3.56 5.59
C ALA A 52 -1.99 4.14 4.20
N PHE A 53 -3.22 4.58 3.91
CA PHE A 53 -3.58 5.21 2.64
C PHE A 53 -2.78 6.50 2.43
N ALA A 54 -2.76 7.39 3.43
CA ALA A 54 -2.01 8.64 3.35
C ALA A 54 -0.51 8.41 3.18
N ALA A 55 0.04 7.40 3.85
CA ALA A 55 1.44 7.01 3.69
C ALA A 55 1.75 6.56 2.26
N LEU A 56 0.93 5.69 1.67
CA LEU A 56 1.14 5.25 0.30
C LEU A 56 0.94 6.38 -0.72
N ALA A 57 -0.07 7.24 -0.54
CA ALA A 57 -0.33 8.37 -1.43
C ALA A 57 0.88 9.32 -1.50
N ARG A 58 1.49 9.64 -0.35
CA ARG A 58 2.73 10.45 -0.29
C ARG A 58 3.88 9.79 -1.03
N LEU A 59 4.04 8.46 -0.92
CA LEU A 59 5.12 7.72 -1.58
C LEU A 59 4.90 7.62 -3.10
N VAL A 60 3.65 7.48 -3.55
CA VAL A 60 3.31 7.53 -4.98
C VAL A 60 3.72 8.88 -5.56
N GLU A 61 3.39 9.98 -4.89
CA GLU A 61 3.80 11.34 -5.29
C GLU A 61 5.34 11.49 -5.31
N GLU A 62 6.05 10.88 -4.36
CA GLU A 62 7.51 10.94 -4.24
C GLU A 62 8.22 10.17 -5.38
N PHE A 63 7.69 9.00 -5.78
CA PHE A 63 8.40 8.07 -6.67
C PHE A 63 7.81 7.94 -8.10
N SER A 64 6.69 8.60 -8.40
CA SER A 64 6.04 8.51 -9.72
C SER A 64 6.23 9.77 -10.59
N ARG A 65 7.14 10.65 -10.19
CA ARG A 65 7.52 11.86 -10.94
C ARG A 65 8.65 11.59 -11.93
#